data_AF-A0A6N9PBC9-F1
#
_entry.id   AF-A0A6N9PBC9-F1
#
_cell.length_a   1.000
_cell.length_b   1.000
_cell.length_c   1.000
_cell.angle_alpha   90.00
_cell.angle_beta   90.00
_cell.angle_gamma   90.00
#
_symmetry.space_group_name_H-M   'P 1'
#
loop_
_entity.id
_entity.type
_entity.pdbx_description
1 polymer ?
#
loop_
_entity_poly.entity_id
_entity_poly.type
_entity_poly.pdbx_seq_one_letter_code
_entity_poly.pdbx_strand_id
1 'polypeptide(L)'
;MDFLKDHEAVQQMLCLMRENGKGEEAEEFLWLIECVDNMEQQYSSVLVELQEIRKQLEQTQVPEQASMKDQVLDALQAVQEKLEQARNQLATVKDKIISWTKNTLEDVKRLGSTALDTAISTLGVQTMLKSMEDKTFDSMQDIQASIRKVETIGEELRSAGAHLKNAGHTAIGRETQQVDGGQVGRFETAVLSPMRAIHSVLADMNRIIYSAEDAVDELKEAAEQCRGKHEKPSVRQQLEQKKVENTAISTPKPGKKLKGTER
;
A
#
# COMPACT_ATOMS: atom_id res chain seq x y z
N MET A 1 6.85 -17.49 7.38
CA MET A 1 6.49 -16.24 6.68
C MET A 1 7.77 -15.47 6.61
N ASP A 2 8.33 -15.36 5.42
CA ASP A 2 9.66 -14.79 5.22
C ASP A 2 9.50 -13.30 4.91
N PHE A 3 10.15 -12.46 5.70
CA PHE A 3 10.18 -11.02 5.48
C PHE A 3 11.00 -10.70 4.24
N LEU A 4 10.57 -9.72 3.46
CA LEU A 4 11.31 -9.27 2.27
C LEU A 4 12.71 -8.79 2.63
N LYS A 5 12.88 -8.13 3.78
CA LYS A 5 14.20 -7.66 4.25
C LYS A 5 15.22 -8.80 4.46
N ASP A 6 14.74 -10.00 4.74
CA ASP A 6 15.57 -11.19 4.99
C ASP A 6 15.77 -12.02 3.71
N HIS A 7 15.11 -11.66 2.60
CA HIS A 7 15.22 -12.37 1.35
C HIS A 7 16.57 -12.08 0.67
N GLU A 8 17.34 -13.13 0.36
CA GLU A 8 18.71 -13.02 -0.17
C GLU A 8 18.81 -12.08 -1.39
N ALA A 9 17.93 -12.25 -2.38
CA ALA A 9 17.95 -11.39 -3.57
C ALA A 9 17.74 -9.90 -3.23
N VAL A 10 16.89 -9.60 -2.25
CA VAL A 10 16.60 -8.23 -1.81
C VAL A 10 17.84 -7.61 -1.16
N GLN A 11 18.52 -8.35 -0.28
CA GLN A 11 19.77 -7.90 0.32
C GLN A 11 20.87 -7.67 -0.73
N GLN A 12 20.99 -8.57 -1.71
CA GLN A 12 21.94 -8.42 -2.81
C GLN A 12 21.66 -7.16 -3.64
N MET A 13 20.38 -6.83 -3.89
CA MET A 13 20.01 -5.60 -4.59
C MET A 13 20.41 -4.36 -3.81
N LEU A 14 20.11 -4.30 -2.51
CA LEU A 14 20.47 -3.16 -1.65
C LEU A 14 21.98 -2.93 -1.64
N CYS A 15 22.78 -4.01 -1.52
CA CYS A 15 24.23 -3.94 -1.65
C CYS A 15 24.65 -3.40 -3.03
N LEU A 16 24.08 -3.95 -4.10
CA LEU A 16 24.41 -3.56 -5.47
C LEU A 16 24.07 -2.09 -5.76
N MET A 17 22.94 -1.57 -5.27
CA MET A 17 22.58 -0.15 -5.41
C MET A 17 23.61 0.73 -4.70
N ARG A 18 23.97 0.40 -3.46
CA ARG A 18 24.95 1.16 -2.68
C ARG A 18 26.35 1.15 -3.30
N GLU A 19 26.78 0.00 -3.84
CA GLU A 19 28.06 -0.14 -4.56
C GLU A 19 28.11 0.67 -5.86
N ASN A 20 26.97 0.90 -6.50
CA ASN A 20 26.86 1.67 -7.75
C ASN A 20 26.60 3.16 -7.52
N GLY A 21 26.83 3.66 -6.29
CA GLY A 21 26.67 5.08 -5.96
C GLY A 21 25.22 5.53 -5.83
N LYS A 22 24.27 4.58 -5.74
CA LYS A 22 22.83 4.82 -5.56
C LYS A 22 22.41 4.60 -4.11
N GLY A 23 23.08 5.33 -3.22
CA GLY A 23 22.86 5.19 -1.78
C GLY A 23 21.45 5.63 -1.38
N GLU A 24 20.98 6.76 -1.90
CA GLU A 24 19.65 7.30 -1.61
C GLU A 24 18.56 6.35 -2.12
N GLU A 25 18.67 5.87 -3.36
CA GLU A 25 17.69 4.90 -3.89
C GLU A 25 17.72 3.57 -3.11
N ALA A 26 18.86 3.16 -2.55
CA ALA A 26 18.93 1.96 -1.74
C ALA A 26 18.16 2.14 -0.41
N GLU A 27 18.22 3.33 0.20
CA GLU A 27 17.46 3.62 1.40
C GLU A 27 15.95 3.71 1.10
N GLU A 28 15.55 4.32 -0.01
CA GLU A 28 14.13 4.32 -0.42
C GLU A 28 13.60 2.92 -0.74
N PHE A 29 14.42 2.07 -1.38
CA PHE A 29 14.05 0.69 -1.61
C PHE A 29 13.93 -0.11 -0.30
N LEU A 30 14.85 0.10 0.64
CA LEU A 30 14.77 -0.50 1.98
C LEU A 30 13.50 -0.02 2.71
N TRP A 31 13.19 1.26 2.64
CA TRP A 31 12.00 1.83 3.26
C TRP A 31 10.71 1.23 2.69
N LEU A 32 10.62 1.06 1.36
CA LEU A 32 9.52 0.34 0.72
C LEU A 32 9.39 -1.09 1.26
N ILE A 33 10.51 -1.82 1.37
CA ILE A 33 10.54 -3.19 1.89
C ILE A 33 10.02 -3.25 3.33
N GLU A 34 10.48 -2.33 4.19
CA GLU A 34 10.03 -2.23 5.58
C GLU A 34 8.54 -1.91 5.68
N CYS A 35 8.03 -1.01 4.83
CA CYS A 35 6.60 -0.70 4.75
C CYS A 35 5.79 -1.95 4.38
N VAL A 36 6.21 -2.68 3.34
CA VAL A 36 5.53 -3.91 2.87
C VAL A 36 5.55 -5.01 3.93
N ASP A 37 6.68 -5.22 4.62
CA ASP A 37 6.79 -6.19 5.71
C ASP A 37 5.91 -5.79 6.92
N ASN A 38 5.82 -4.49 7.24
CA ASN A 38 4.97 -3.98 8.31
C ASN A 38 3.49 -4.16 7.98
N MET A 39 3.06 -3.84 6.76
CA MET A 39 1.67 -4.03 6.31
C MET A 39 1.19 -5.47 6.54
N GLU A 40 2.02 -6.48 6.26
CA GLU A 40 1.64 -7.88 6.42
C GLU A 40 1.30 -8.23 7.87
N GLN A 41 2.09 -7.68 8.80
CA GLN A 41 1.86 -7.84 10.23
C GLN A 41 0.58 -7.12 10.65
N GLN A 42 0.36 -5.89 10.18
CA GLN A 42 -0.84 -5.11 10.52
C GLN A 42 -2.12 -5.75 9.98
N TYR A 43 -2.15 -6.16 8.70
CA TYR A 43 -3.30 -6.89 8.15
C TYR A 43 -3.59 -8.17 8.95
N SER A 44 -2.55 -8.92 9.32
CA SER A 44 -2.74 -10.15 10.11
C SER A 44 -3.29 -9.85 11.50
N SER A 45 -2.79 -8.81 12.18
CA SER A 45 -3.27 -8.39 13.50
C SER A 45 -4.72 -7.94 13.46
N VAL A 46 -5.07 -7.04 12.53
CA VAL A 46 -6.43 -6.49 12.40
C VAL A 46 -7.43 -7.58 12.05
N LEU A 47 -7.08 -8.52 11.17
CA LEU A 47 -7.98 -9.63 10.82
C LEU A 47 -8.26 -10.53 12.03
N VAL A 48 -7.27 -10.80 12.88
CA VAL A 48 -7.45 -11.56 14.13
C VAL A 48 -8.33 -10.78 15.11
N GLU A 49 -8.07 -9.48 15.29
CA GLU A 49 -8.88 -8.62 16.16
C GLU A 49 -10.33 -8.51 15.70
N LEU A 50 -10.57 -8.32 14.39
CA LEU A 50 -11.90 -8.30 13.79
C LEU A 50 -12.67 -9.59 14.07
N GLN A 51 -12.02 -10.75 13.92
CA GLN A 51 -12.63 -12.05 14.21
C GLN A 51 -12.99 -12.21 15.68
N GLU A 52 -12.11 -11.77 16.59
CA GLU A 52 -12.36 -11.85 18.03
C GLU A 52 -13.50 -10.90 18.45
N ILE A 53 -13.55 -9.68 17.91
CA ILE A 53 -14.64 -8.73 18.15
C ILE A 53 -15.97 -9.29 17.64
N ARG A 54 -15.97 -9.88 16.44
CA ARG A 54 -17.17 -10.50 15.88
C ARG A 54 -17.69 -11.61 16.79
N LYS A 55 -16.81 -12.49 17.26
CA LYS A 55 -17.14 -13.56 18.20
C LYS A 55 -17.69 -13.03 19.54
N GLN A 56 -17.07 -11.99 20.10
CA GLN A 56 -17.54 -11.35 21.34
C GLN A 56 -18.93 -10.73 21.14
N LEU A 57 -19.15 -10.10 20.00
CA LEU A 57 -20.44 -9.51 19.67
C LEU A 57 -21.51 -10.59 19.49
N GLU A 58 -21.22 -11.67 18.76
CA GLU A 58 -22.08 -12.85 18.61
C GLU A 58 -22.50 -13.46 19.95
N GLN A 59 -21.57 -13.58 20.90
CA GLN A 59 -21.82 -14.11 22.25
C GLN A 59 -22.62 -13.17 23.16
N THR A 60 -22.66 -11.87 22.83
CA THR A 60 -23.39 -10.90 23.64
C THR A 60 -24.89 -10.99 23.35
N GLN A 61 -25.68 -11.36 24.38
CA GLN A 61 -27.15 -11.43 24.29
C GLN A 61 -27.77 -10.08 24.69
N VAL A 62 -28.20 -9.32 23.68
CA VAL A 62 -29.01 -8.10 23.87
C VAL A 62 -30.27 -8.19 23.00
N PRO A 63 -31.34 -8.85 23.49
CA PRO A 63 -32.55 -9.08 22.71
C PRO A 63 -33.19 -7.78 22.18
N GLU A 64 -33.10 -6.71 22.96
CA GLU A 64 -33.63 -5.38 22.61
C GLU A 64 -32.85 -4.70 21.47
N GLN A 65 -31.64 -5.17 21.16
CA GLN A 65 -30.72 -4.53 20.20
C GLN A 65 -30.24 -5.53 19.11
N ALA A 66 -30.96 -6.63 18.91
CA ALA A 66 -30.60 -7.69 17.96
C ALA A 66 -30.40 -7.16 16.53
N SER A 67 -31.32 -6.32 16.04
CA SER A 67 -31.21 -5.73 14.68
C SER A 67 -29.98 -4.83 14.52
N MET A 68 -29.60 -4.08 15.55
CA MET A 68 -28.39 -3.25 15.52
C MET A 68 -27.13 -4.12 15.53
N LYS A 69 -27.12 -5.15 16.38
CA LYS A 69 -26.04 -6.13 16.45
C LYS A 69 -25.80 -6.81 15.10
N ASP A 70 -26.85 -7.27 14.43
CA ASP A 70 -26.73 -7.96 13.13
C ASP A 70 -26.14 -7.02 12.07
N GLN A 71 -26.61 -5.77 12.01
CA GLN A 71 -26.06 -4.77 11.08
C GLN A 71 -24.59 -4.45 11.34
N VAL A 72 -24.17 -4.44 12.62
CA VAL A 72 -22.76 -4.28 12.98
C VAL A 72 -21.95 -5.51 12.55
N LEU A 73 -22.47 -6.73 12.76
CA LEU A 73 -21.81 -7.96 12.33
C LEU A 73 -21.62 -7.99 10.80
N ASP A 74 -22.64 -7.58 10.05
CA ASP A 74 -22.57 -7.47 8.58
C ASP A 74 -21.50 -6.47 8.13
N ALA A 75 -21.43 -5.30 8.79
CA ALA A 75 -20.40 -4.31 8.49
C ALA A 75 -18.99 -4.81 8.81
N LEU A 76 -18.80 -5.49 9.95
CA LEU A 76 -17.51 -6.09 10.32
C LEU A 76 -17.11 -7.19 9.34
N GLN A 77 -18.05 -7.97 8.82
CA GLN A 77 -17.79 -8.95 7.77
C GLN A 77 -17.34 -8.29 6.47
N ALA A 78 -18.03 -7.24 6.01
CA ALA A 78 -17.66 -6.53 4.79
C ALA A 78 -16.25 -5.93 4.89
N VAL A 79 -15.90 -5.36 6.05
CA VAL A 79 -14.54 -4.89 6.36
C VAL A 79 -13.54 -6.03 6.30
N GLN A 80 -13.83 -7.17 6.94
CA GLN A 80 -12.94 -8.34 6.92
C GLN A 80 -12.65 -8.79 5.49
N GLU A 81 -13.67 -8.92 4.64
CA GLU A 81 -13.53 -9.33 3.24
C GLU A 81 -12.65 -8.35 2.44
N LYS A 82 -12.82 -7.04 2.63
CA LYS A 82 -11.98 -6.01 1.97
C LYS A 82 -10.52 -6.09 2.41
N LEU A 83 -10.26 -6.30 3.71
CA LEU A 83 -8.91 -6.42 4.24
C LEU A 83 -8.23 -7.73 3.83
N GLU A 84 -8.97 -8.83 3.71
CA GLU A 84 -8.45 -10.08 3.13
C GLU A 84 -8.05 -9.89 1.66
N GLN A 85 -8.85 -9.17 0.87
CA GLN A 85 -8.49 -8.81 -0.50
C GLN A 85 -7.22 -7.95 -0.55
N ALA A 86 -7.10 -6.93 0.30
CA ALA A 86 -5.92 -6.08 0.37
C ALA A 86 -4.67 -6.88 0.80
N ARG A 87 -4.80 -7.80 1.76
CA ARG A 87 -3.73 -8.71 2.15
C ARG A 87 -3.29 -9.65 1.02
N ASN A 88 -4.22 -10.15 0.21
CA ASN A 88 -3.89 -10.96 -0.96
C ASN A 88 -3.15 -10.14 -2.03
N GLN A 89 -3.51 -8.87 -2.21
CA GLN A 89 -2.79 -7.94 -3.07
C GLN A 89 -1.36 -7.67 -2.55
N LEU A 90 -1.18 -7.53 -1.23
CA LEU A 90 0.13 -7.39 -0.61
C LEU A 90 1.04 -8.58 -0.91
N ALA A 91 0.52 -9.81 -0.86
CA ALA A 91 1.30 -10.99 -1.26
C ALA A 91 1.77 -10.89 -2.73
N THR A 92 0.92 -10.38 -3.61
CA THR A 92 1.27 -10.13 -5.03
C THR A 92 2.34 -9.04 -5.16
N VAL A 93 2.31 -8.00 -4.33
CA VAL A 93 3.35 -6.96 -4.26
C VAL A 93 4.69 -7.58 -3.85
N LYS A 94 4.71 -8.41 -2.79
CA LYS A 94 5.93 -9.12 -2.34
C LYS A 94 6.52 -9.97 -3.45
N ASP A 95 5.71 -10.79 -4.11
CA ASP A 95 6.16 -11.63 -5.23
C ASP A 95 6.73 -10.81 -6.39
N LYS A 96 6.10 -9.66 -6.69
CA LYS A 96 6.58 -8.75 -7.74
C LYS A 96 7.90 -8.10 -7.37
N ILE A 97 8.08 -7.67 -6.14
CA ILE A 97 9.37 -7.13 -5.64
C ILE A 97 10.45 -8.20 -5.79
N ILE A 98 10.21 -9.42 -5.31
CA ILE A 98 11.18 -10.53 -5.40
C ILE A 98 11.55 -10.84 -6.85
N SER A 99 10.55 -10.94 -7.73
CA SER A 99 10.76 -11.22 -9.16
C SER A 99 11.54 -10.10 -9.84
N TRP A 100 11.14 -8.84 -9.60
CA TRP A 100 11.83 -7.66 -10.11
C TRP A 100 13.29 -7.64 -9.65
N THR A 101 13.54 -7.92 -8.37
CA THR A 101 14.89 -7.96 -7.81
C THR A 101 15.76 -9.01 -8.49
N LYS A 102 15.27 -10.24 -8.64
CA LYS A 102 16.01 -11.33 -9.31
C LYS A 102 16.38 -10.97 -10.74
N ASN A 103 15.41 -10.49 -11.52
CA ASN A 103 15.63 -10.12 -12.92
C ASN A 103 16.62 -8.97 -13.06
N THR A 104 16.52 -7.96 -12.20
CA THR A 104 17.42 -6.81 -12.21
C THR A 104 18.86 -7.19 -11.87
N LEU A 105 19.06 -8.07 -10.88
CA LEU A 105 20.40 -8.57 -10.56
C LEU A 105 21.04 -9.31 -11.74
N GLU A 106 20.26 -10.05 -12.53
CA GLU A 106 20.74 -10.69 -13.77
C GLU A 106 21.06 -9.67 -14.87
N ASP A 107 20.19 -8.66 -15.05
CA ASP A 107 20.38 -7.63 -16.06
C ASP A 107 21.59 -6.75 -15.78
N VAL A 108 21.83 -6.36 -14.52
CA VAL A 108 23.02 -5.59 -14.16
C VAL A 108 24.31 -6.38 -14.41
N LYS A 109 24.31 -7.70 -14.13
CA LYS A 109 25.47 -8.57 -14.46
C LYS A 109 25.76 -8.59 -15.96
N ARG A 110 24.73 -8.49 -16.81
CA ARG A 110 24.85 -8.56 -18.28
C ARG A 110 25.15 -7.20 -18.92
N LEU A 111 24.53 -6.14 -18.43
CA LEU A 111 24.42 -4.84 -19.12
C LEU A 111 25.09 -3.69 -18.34
N GLY A 112 25.50 -3.92 -17.09
CA GLY A 112 26.14 -2.93 -16.24
C GLY A 112 25.16 -1.97 -15.56
N SER A 113 25.69 -0.87 -15.00
CA SER A 113 24.95 0.03 -14.10
C SER A 113 23.77 0.77 -14.76
N THR A 114 23.79 0.99 -16.08
CA THR A 114 22.66 1.63 -16.79
C THR A 114 21.39 0.77 -16.84
N ALA A 115 21.53 -0.55 -16.66
CA ALA A 115 20.39 -1.45 -16.51
C ALA A 115 19.71 -1.26 -15.15
N LEU A 116 20.44 -0.82 -14.11
CA LEU A 116 19.88 -0.55 -12.80
C LEU A 116 18.90 0.63 -12.84
N ASP A 117 19.27 1.75 -13.48
CA ASP A 117 18.36 2.89 -13.69
C ASP A 117 17.08 2.45 -14.42
N THR A 118 17.25 1.66 -15.48
CA THR A 118 16.13 1.15 -16.27
C THR A 118 15.23 0.24 -15.44
N ALA A 119 15.83 -0.63 -14.64
CA ALA A 119 15.10 -1.55 -13.80
C ALA A 119 14.30 -0.80 -12.71
N ILE A 120 14.90 0.17 -12.01
CA ILE A 120 14.24 0.92 -10.94
C ILE A 120 12.97 1.60 -11.47
N SER A 121 13.01 2.24 -12.64
CA SER A 121 11.82 2.83 -13.27
C SER A 121 10.72 1.81 -13.66
N THR A 122 11.00 0.50 -13.60
CA THR A 122 10.08 -0.58 -14.01
C THR A 122 9.57 -1.47 -12.86
N LEU A 123 9.88 -1.12 -11.60
CA LEU A 123 9.42 -1.87 -10.41
C LEU A 123 7.89 -2.09 -10.43
N GLY A 124 7.12 -1.06 -10.76
CA GLY A 124 5.72 -1.18 -11.19
C GLY A 124 4.75 -1.72 -10.13
N VAL A 125 5.01 -1.51 -8.84
CA VAL A 125 4.12 -1.94 -7.74
C VAL A 125 3.05 -0.89 -7.37
N GLN A 126 3.18 0.33 -7.89
CA GLN A 126 2.39 1.48 -7.44
C GLN A 126 0.88 1.33 -7.62
N THR A 127 0.42 0.76 -8.74
CA THR A 127 -1.03 0.53 -8.96
C THR A 127 -1.63 -0.48 -7.99
N MET A 128 -0.81 -1.42 -7.47
CA MET A 128 -1.26 -2.38 -6.46
C MET A 128 -1.33 -1.73 -5.08
N LEU A 129 -0.33 -0.91 -4.73
CA LEU A 129 -0.35 -0.10 -3.50
C LEU A 129 -1.57 0.83 -3.47
N LYS A 130 -1.86 1.53 -4.58
CA LYS A 130 -3.08 2.34 -4.75
C LYS A 130 -4.35 1.57 -4.50
N SER A 131 -4.44 0.36 -5.05
CA SER A 131 -5.60 -0.50 -4.88
C SER A 131 -5.77 -1.00 -3.44
N MET A 132 -4.68 -1.11 -2.68
CA MET A 132 -4.71 -1.44 -1.26
C MET A 132 -5.07 -0.22 -0.40
N GLU A 133 -4.58 0.96 -0.76
CA GLU A 133 -4.98 2.26 -0.18
C GLU A 133 -6.51 2.39 -0.26
N ASP A 134 -7.07 2.28 -1.46
CA ASP A 134 -8.52 2.40 -1.69
C ASP A 134 -9.32 1.46 -0.77
N LYS A 135 -8.94 0.18 -0.69
CA LYS A 135 -9.66 -0.81 0.14
C LYS A 135 -9.53 -0.53 1.63
N THR A 136 -8.36 -0.09 2.07
CA THR A 136 -8.08 0.18 3.49
C THR A 136 -8.78 1.47 3.91
N PHE A 137 -8.79 2.48 3.06
CA PHE A 137 -9.55 3.72 3.22
C PHE A 137 -11.06 3.48 3.23
N ASP A 138 -11.60 2.72 2.29
CA ASP A 138 -13.03 2.35 2.27
C ASP A 138 -13.43 1.60 3.55
N SER A 139 -12.59 0.67 4.01
CA SER A 139 -12.82 -0.05 5.27
C SER A 139 -12.83 0.88 6.47
N MET A 140 -11.92 1.86 6.51
CA MET A 140 -11.89 2.90 7.56
C MET A 140 -13.18 3.72 7.56
N GLN A 141 -13.68 4.10 6.38
CA GLN A 141 -14.96 4.81 6.26
C GLN A 141 -16.16 3.97 6.73
N ASP A 142 -16.20 2.68 6.38
CA ASP A 142 -17.28 1.77 6.79
C ASP A 142 -17.33 1.59 8.31
N ILE A 143 -16.17 1.45 8.96
CA ILE A 143 -16.09 1.39 10.43
C ILE A 143 -16.54 2.72 11.03
N GLN A 144 -16.10 3.84 10.49
CA GLN A 144 -16.49 5.17 10.98
C GLN A 144 -18.00 5.41 10.84
N ALA A 145 -18.62 4.92 9.76
CA ALA A 145 -20.07 4.96 9.57
C ALA A 145 -20.79 4.07 10.59
N SER A 146 -20.26 2.86 10.85
CA SER A 146 -20.80 1.93 11.85
C SER A 146 -20.73 2.50 13.27
N ILE A 147 -19.61 3.13 13.64
CA ILE A 147 -19.45 3.85 14.92
C ILE A 147 -20.54 4.90 15.08
N ARG A 148 -20.72 5.79 14.10
CA ARG A 148 -21.72 6.86 14.15
C ARG A 148 -23.13 6.30 14.31
N LYS A 149 -23.43 5.20 13.60
CA LYS A 149 -24.75 4.57 13.67
C LYS A 149 -25.04 3.97 15.05
N VAL A 150 -24.06 3.29 15.65
CA VAL A 150 -24.18 2.76 17.02
C VAL A 150 -24.35 3.90 18.02
N GLU A 151 -23.63 5.01 17.85
CA GLU A 151 -23.77 6.21 18.68
C GLU A 151 -25.19 6.82 18.57
N THR A 152 -25.71 6.99 17.35
CA THR A 152 -27.07 7.53 17.12
C THR A 152 -28.15 6.66 17.73
N ILE A 153 -28.14 5.34 17.46
CA ILE A 153 -29.15 4.43 18.01
C ILE A 153 -29.06 4.41 19.55
N GLY A 154 -27.84 4.41 20.09
CA GLY A 154 -27.63 4.45 21.53
C GLY A 154 -28.15 5.72 22.20
N GLU A 155 -27.99 6.87 21.55
CA GLU A 155 -28.59 8.13 21.99
C GLU A 155 -30.12 8.11 21.93
N GLU A 156 -30.71 7.64 20.83
CA GLU A 156 -32.16 7.54 20.65
C GLU A 156 -32.80 6.62 21.70
N LEU A 157 -32.20 5.45 21.98
CA LEU A 157 -32.69 4.51 22.98
C LEU A 157 -32.65 5.10 24.40
N ARG A 158 -31.55 5.77 24.75
CA ARG A 158 -31.44 6.42 26.08
C ARG A 158 -32.43 7.58 26.21
N SER A 159 -32.62 8.36 25.15
CA SER A 159 -33.62 9.44 25.10
C SER A 159 -35.04 8.88 25.27
N ALA A 160 -35.40 7.84 24.53
CA ALA A 160 -36.70 7.16 24.65
C ALA A 160 -36.91 6.59 26.07
N GLY A 161 -35.90 5.95 26.65
CA GLY A 161 -35.95 5.46 28.03
C GLY A 161 -36.14 6.57 29.06
N ALA A 162 -35.48 7.71 28.88
CA ALA A 162 -35.66 8.88 29.74
C ALA A 162 -37.05 9.51 29.61
N HIS A 163 -37.59 9.60 28.39
CA HIS A 163 -38.97 10.03 28.15
C HIS A 163 -39.98 9.07 28.79
N LEU A 164 -39.77 7.75 28.69
CA LEU A 164 -40.61 6.75 29.37
C LEU A 164 -40.55 6.89 30.90
N LYS A 165 -39.36 7.11 31.46
CA LYS A 165 -39.19 7.36 32.89
C LYS A 165 -39.94 8.61 33.34
N ASN A 166 -39.85 9.69 32.58
CA ASN A 166 -40.59 10.93 32.84
C ASN A 166 -42.10 10.73 32.71
N ALA A 167 -42.57 9.98 31.71
CA ALA A 167 -43.99 9.63 31.59
C ALA A 167 -44.48 8.84 32.82
N GLY A 168 -43.65 7.92 33.33
CA GLY A 168 -43.90 7.22 34.59
C GLY A 168 -43.96 8.16 35.79
N HIS A 169 -43.04 9.12 35.91
CA HIS A 169 -43.08 10.16 36.95
C HIS A 169 -44.37 10.97 36.91
N THR A 170 -44.77 11.44 35.72
CA THR A 170 -46.04 12.14 35.52
C THR A 170 -47.22 11.29 35.95
N ALA A 171 -47.24 10.00 35.59
CA ALA A 171 -48.33 9.07 35.96
C ALA A 171 -48.46 8.85 37.48
N ILE A 172 -47.37 8.99 38.24
CA ILE A 172 -47.37 8.88 39.72
C ILE A 172 -47.28 10.24 40.42
N GLY A 173 -47.44 11.35 39.70
CA GLY A 173 -47.46 12.72 40.26
C GLY A 173 -46.11 13.25 40.73
N ARG A 174 -45.00 12.71 40.22
CA ARG A 174 -43.63 13.23 40.47
C ARG A 174 -43.20 14.17 39.35
N GLU A 175 -42.30 15.09 39.67
CA GLU A 175 -41.71 16.01 38.70
C GLU A 175 -40.85 15.27 37.66
N THR A 176 -40.91 15.73 36.41
CA THR A 176 -40.11 15.22 35.29
C THR A 176 -38.70 15.80 35.33
N GLN A 177 -37.71 15.01 34.92
CA GLN A 177 -36.31 15.45 34.81
C GLN A 177 -35.98 15.86 33.37
N GLN A 178 -34.98 16.74 33.20
CA GLN A 178 -34.48 17.08 31.87
C GLN A 178 -33.83 15.86 31.21
N VAL A 179 -34.12 15.62 29.93
CA VAL A 179 -33.57 14.48 29.17
C VAL A 179 -32.27 14.93 28.49
N ASP A 180 -31.14 14.37 28.93
CA ASP A 180 -29.80 14.65 28.39
C ASP A 180 -29.14 13.37 27.80
N GLY A 181 -29.96 12.42 27.35
CA GLY A 181 -29.45 11.18 26.75
C GLY A 181 -28.70 10.23 27.70
N GLY A 182 -28.45 10.54 28.97
CA GLY A 182 -27.86 9.61 29.96
C GLY A 182 -26.39 9.22 29.69
N GLN A 183 -25.83 8.26 30.45
CA GLN A 183 -24.49 7.72 30.19
C GLN A 183 -24.52 6.57 29.17
N VAL A 184 -23.47 6.47 28.34
CA VAL A 184 -23.26 5.39 27.37
C VAL A 184 -23.35 4.03 28.07
N GLY A 185 -24.17 3.12 27.52
CA GLY A 185 -24.40 1.81 28.11
C GLY A 185 -23.17 0.90 28.04
N ARG A 186 -23.12 -0.15 28.88
CA ARG A 186 -22.04 -1.16 28.84
C ARG A 186 -21.94 -1.86 27.48
N PHE A 187 -23.07 -2.05 26.79
CA PHE A 187 -23.10 -2.64 25.45
C PHE A 187 -22.54 -1.71 24.38
N GLU A 188 -22.96 -0.44 24.37
CA GLU A 188 -22.42 0.57 23.45
C GLU A 188 -20.90 0.71 23.62
N THR A 189 -20.40 0.71 24.86
CA THR A 189 -18.96 0.75 25.11
C THR A 189 -18.26 -0.52 24.63
N ALA A 190 -18.86 -1.70 24.84
CA ALA A 190 -18.33 -2.98 24.38
C ALA A 190 -18.25 -3.09 22.84
N VAL A 191 -19.09 -2.36 22.10
CA VAL A 191 -19.07 -2.32 20.63
C VAL A 191 -18.19 -1.19 20.09
N LEU A 192 -18.31 0.02 20.66
CA LEU A 192 -17.63 1.22 20.15
C LEU A 192 -16.13 1.21 20.43
N SER A 193 -15.69 0.73 21.60
CA SER A 193 -14.26 0.73 21.93
C SER A 193 -13.44 -0.13 20.97
N PRO A 194 -13.82 -1.38 20.67
CA PRO A 194 -13.08 -2.19 19.69
C PRO A 194 -13.17 -1.64 18.26
N MET A 195 -14.31 -1.10 17.83
CA MET A 195 -14.41 -0.45 16.51
C MET A 195 -13.48 0.74 16.35
N ARG A 196 -13.37 1.59 17.38
CA ARG A 196 -12.44 2.73 17.38
C ARG A 196 -10.98 2.27 17.34
N ALA A 197 -10.67 1.17 18.02
CA ALA A 197 -9.33 0.56 17.94
C ALA A 197 -9.03 0.12 16.50
N ILE A 198 -9.93 -0.63 15.85
CA ILE A 198 -9.75 -1.04 14.45
C ILE A 198 -9.62 0.18 13.53
N HIS A 199 -10.46 1.20 13.69
CA HIS A 199 -10.36 2.43 12.90
C HIS A 199 -8.97 3.08 13.04
N SER A 200 -8.42 3.14 14.26
CA SER A 200 -7.07 3.67 14.48
C SER A 200 -6.02 2.84 13.74
N VAL A 201 -6.10 1.51 13.81
CA VAL A 201 -5.12 0.65 13.13
C VAL A 201 -5.24 0.79 11.61
N LEU A 202 -6.46 0.87 11.06
CA LEU A 202 -6.66 1.12 9.62
C LEU A 202 -6.10 2.48 9.18
N ALA A 203 -6.21 3.51 10.02
CA ALA A 203 -5.61 4.81 9.75
C ALA A 203 -4.07 4.73 9.73
N ASP A 204 -3.47 4.01 10.68
CA ASP A 204 -2.02 3.77 10.71
C ASP A 204 -1.55 2.97 9.49
N MET A 205 -2.33 1.96 9.07
CA MET A 205 -2.05 1.17 7.87
C MET A 205 -2.10 2.01 6.60
N ASN A 206 -3.12 2.86 6.45
CA ASN A 206 -3.20 3.79 5.32
C ASN A 206 -1.95 4.70 5.26
N ARG A 207 -1.48 5.19 6.42
CA ARG A 207 -0.24 5.97 6.47
C ARG A 207 0.97 5.18 5.98
N ILE A 208 1.10 3.90 6.35
CA ILE A 208 2.19 3.04 5.87
C ILE A 208 2.08 2.81 4.36
N ILE A 209 0.86 2.66 3.82
CA ILE A 209 0.62 2.53 2.37
C ILE A 209 1.06 3.79 1.63
N TYR A 210 0.70 4.98 2.14
CA TYR A 210 1.19 6.24 1.56
C TYR A 210 2.72 6.33 1.59
N SER A 211 3.37 5.96 2.70
CA SER A 211 4.84 5.95 2.77
C SER A 211 5.47 4.99 1.76
N ALA A 212 4.82 3.86 1.47
CA ALA A 212 5.29 2.95 0.42
C ALA A 212 5.08 3.50 -0.99
N GLU A 213 3.96 4.21 -1.24
CA GLU A 213 3.73 4.90 -2.50
C GLU A 213 4.77 5.99 -2.75
N ASP A 214 5.02 6.83 -1.74
CA ASP A 214 6.02 7.90 -1.79
C ASP A 214 7.41 7.34 -2.09
N ALA A 215 7.82 6.27 -1.40
CA ALA A 215 9.11 5.60 -1.64
C ALA A 215 9.25 5.09 -3.10
N VAL A 216 8.17 4.58 -3.68
CA VAL A 216 8.14 4.11 -5.08
C VAL A 216 8.24 5.29 -6.05
N ASP A 217 7.60 6.41 -5.74
CA ASP A 217 7.70 7.63 -6.53
C ASP A 217 9.11 8.21 -6.49
N GLU A 218 9.72 8.32 -5.31
CA GLU A 218 11.09 8.81 -5.14
C GLU A 218 12.11 7.94 -5.90
N LEU A 219 11.97 6.61 -5.80
CA LEU A 219 12.76 5.66 -6.60
C LEU A 219 12.64 5.90 -8.10
N LYS A 220 11.42 6.14 -8.58
CA LYS A 220 11.15 6.34 -9.99
C LYS A 220 11.72 7.68 -10.48
N GLU A 221 11.51 8.75 -9.73
CA GLU A 221 12.04 10.08 -10.05
C GLU A 221 13.58 10.07 -10.10
N ALA A 222 14.24 9.44 -9.11
CA ALA A 222 15.69 9.32 -9.08
C ALA A 222 16.24 8.57 -10.31
N ALA A 223 15.58 7.47 -10.69
CA ALA A 223 15.96 6.68 -11.87
C ALA A 223 15.77 7.46 -13.19
N GLU A 224 14.71 8.25 -13.31
CA GLU A 224 14.46 9.11 -14.49
C GLU A 224 15.50 10.25 -14.60
N GLN A 225 15.87 10.87 -13.48
CA GLN A 225 16.90 11.91 -13.45
C GLN A 225 18.29 11.39 -13.85
N CYS A 226 18.64 10.15 -13.48
CA CYS A 226 19.87 9.51 -13.91
C CYS A 226 19.86 9.21 -15.41
N ARG A 227 18.75 8.74 -15.97
CA ARG A 227 18.60 8.52 -17.43
C ARG A 227 18.83 9.80 -18.24
N GLY A 228 18.27 10.93 -17.80
CA GLY A 228 18.48 12.23 -18.46
C GLY A 228 19.93 12.72 -18.44
N LYS A 229 20.75 12.28 -17.47
CA LYS A 229 22.19 12.61 -17.38
C LYS A 229 23.06 11.66 -18.23
N HIS A 230 22.58 10.46 -18.55
CA HIS A 230 23.29 9.41 -19.29
C HIS A 230 23.01 9.38 -20.81
N GLU A 231 22.29 10.35 -21.38
CA GLU A 231 22.20 10.57 -22.84
C GLU A 231 23.53 11.00 -23.51
N LYS A 232 24.67 10.90 -22.81
CA LYS A 232 25.98 10.91 -23.46
C LYS A 232 26.27 9.48 -23.94
N PRO A 233 26.40 9.25 -25.26
CA PRO A 233 26.53 7.90 -25.80
C PRO A 233 27.71 7.19 -25.14
N SER A 234 27.47 5.94 -24.70
CA SER A 234 28.48 5.11 -24.05
C SER A 234 29.76 5.08 -24.87
N VAL A 235 30.93 5.11 -24.23
CA VAL A 235 32.24 5.05 -24.89
C VAL A 235 32.33 3.84 -25.84
N ARG A 236 31.62 2.74 -25.55
CA ARG A 236 31.50 1.58 -26.45
C ARG A 236 30.72 1.88 -27.73
N GLN A 237 29.58 2.58 -27.61
CA GLN A 237 28.81 3.03 -28.79
C GLN A 237 29.58 4.07 -29.61
N GLN A 238 30.32 4.97 -28.96
CA GLN A 238 31.20 5.91 -29.65
C GLN A 238 32.34 5.19 -30.38
N LEU A 239 32.94 4.16 -29.77
CA LEU A 239 33.98 3.34 -30.40
C LEU A 239 33.44 2.54 -31.59
N GLU A 240 32.23 1.99 -31.49
CA GLU A 240 31.57 1.27 -32.59
C GLU A 240 31.19 2.22 -33.73
N GLN A 241 30.62 3.38 -33.44
CA GLN A 241 30.32 4.41 -34.44
C GLN A 241 31.59 4.90 -35.15
N LYS A 242 32.67 5.15 -34.40
CA LYS A 242 33.95 5.60 -34.96
C LYS A 242 34.64 4.51 -35.78
N LYS A 243 34.44 3.23 -35.43
CA LYS A 243 34.92 2.07 -36.22
C LYS A 243 34.14 1.93 -37.53
N VAL A 244 32.83 2.17 -37.51
CA VAL A 244 31.99 2.19 -38.72
C VAL A 244 32.34 3.38 -39.62
N GLU A 245 32.55 4.58 -39.07
CA GLU A 245 33.00 5.76 -39.82
C GLU A 245 34.38 5.57 -40.45
N ASN A 246 35.36 5.03 -39.72
CA ASN A 246 36.69 4.76 -40.28
C ASN A 246 36.66 3.71 -41.40
N THR A 247 35.72 2.76 -41.37
CA THR A 247 35.58 1.74 -42.42
C THR A 247 34.94 2.33 -43.68
N ALA A 248 34.05 3.33 -43.53
CA ALA A 248 33.41 4.03 -44.65
C ALA A 248 34.33 5.01 -45.39
N ILE A 249 35.36 5.56 -44.74
CA ILE A 249 36.32 6.48 -45.35
C ILE A 249 37.39 5.74 -46.18
N SER A 250 37.60 4.44 -45.94
CA SER A 250 38.75 3.71 -46.48
C SER A 250 38.52 2.98 -47.81
N THR A 251 37.38 3.17 -48.50
CA THR A 251 37.19 2.61 -49.86
C THR A 251 37.86 3.49 -50.92
N PRO A 252 38.86 3.02 -51.70
CA PRO A 252 39.53 3.82 -52.71
C PRO A 252 38.64 4.01 -53.94
N LYS A 253 38.50 5.26 -54.43
CA LYS A 253 37.84 5.59 -55.71
C LYS A 253 38.56 4.90 -56.89
N PRO A 254 37.83 4.27 -57.84
CA PRO A 254 38.45 3.74 -59.05
C PRO A 254 38.90 4.88 -59.97
N GLY A 255 40.16 4.82 -60.41
CA GLY A 255 40.81 5.80 -61.28
C GLY A 255 40.19 5.93 -62.66
N LYS A 256 40.12 7.18 -63.16
CA LYS A 256 39.79 7.54 -64.54
C LYS A 256 40.80 6.89 -65.50
N LYS A 257 40.33 5.99 -66.39
CA LYS A 257 41.11 5.59 -67.57
C LYS A 257 40.91 6.63 -68.69
N LEU A 258 41.97 7.39 -68.97
CA LEU A 258 42.17 8.12 -70.22
C LEU A 258 42.30 7.09 -71.36
N LYS A 259 41.44 7.19 -72.38
CA LYS A 259 41.57 6.42 -73.62
C LYS A 259 42.29 7.33 -74.64
N GLY A 260 43.59 7.09 -74.80
CA GLY A 260 44.39 7.62 -75.89
C GLY A 260 44.20 6.76 -77.15
N THR A 261 44.05 7.46 -78.25
CA THR A 261 44.07 7.03 -79.65
C THR A 261 45.41 6.34 -79.98
N GLU A 262 45.40 5.28 -80.79
CA GLU A 262 46.40 5.09 -81.86
C GLU A 262 46.01 3.99 -82.86
N ARG A 263 46.05 4.41 -84.14
CA ARG A 263 46.28 3.71 -85.43
C ARG A 263 45.32 2.64 -85.92
#